data_AF-A0A564XZ21-F1
#
_entry.id   AF-A0A564XZ21-F1
#
_cell.length_a   1.000
_cell.length_b   1.000
_cell.length_c   1.000
_cell.angle_alpha   90.00
_cell.angle_beta   90.00
_cell.angle_gamma   90.00
#
_symmetry.space_group_name_H-M   'P 1'
#
loop_
_entity.id
_entity.type
_entity.pdbx_description
1 polymer ?
#
loop_
_entity_poly.entity_id
_entity_poly.type
_entity_poly.pdbx_seq_one_letter_code
_entity_poly.pdbx_strand_id
1 'polypeptide(L)'
;MKVKRMLHNIFLKSLIWHHFEEGGENAAPIHLHLLADSATKYILEGILASWRINKLRFTFYAAEPFQAISGWLRSHHPATKISTMKMYAPAILNYTVSKIIMMDTDCLFMTDITRLWDHFNNFRSLQVGDAVSIKGHNYYM
;
A
#
# COMPACT_ATOMS: atom_id res chain seq x y z
N MET A 1 -13.30 5.59 18.34
CA MET A 1 -13.41 4.52 17.33
C MET A 1 -14.06 4.96 15.99
N LYS A 2 -14.84 6.06 15.91
CA LYS A 2 -15.38 6.59 14.64
C LYS A 2 -14.35 7.32 13.75
N VAL A 3 -13.41 8.07 14.34
CA VAL A 3 -12.43 8.90 13.60
C VAL A 3 -11.45 8.06 12.76
N LYS A 4 -10.99 6.91 13.28
CA LYS A 4 -10.09 5.99 12.57
C LYS A 4 -10.73 5.33 11.33
N ARG A 5 -12.07 5.24 11.27
CA ARG A 5 -12.81 4.76 10.08
C ARG A 5 -12.93 5.82 8.99
N MET A 6 -12.87 7.10 9.37
CA MET A 6 -13.00 8.22 8.43
C MET A 6 -11.69 8.48 7.68
N LEU A 7 -10.54 8.38 8.36
CA LEU A 7 -9.21 8.63 7.78
C LEU A 7 -8.84 7.65 6.64
N HIS A 8 -9.07 6.35 6.82
CA HIS A 8 -8.82 5.35 5.77
C HIS A 8 -9.60 5.62 4.48
N ASN A 9 -10.78 6.23 4.59
CA ASN A 9 -11.61 6.56 3.44
C ASN A 9 -11.05 7.79 2.70
N ILE A 10 -10.45 8.74 3.41
CA ILE A 10 -9.87 9.95 2.82
C ILE A 10 -8.64 9.63 1.98
N PHE A 11 -7.72 8.80 2.47
CA PHE A 11 -6.55 8.35 1.70
C PHE A 11 -6.98 7.74 0.37
N LEU A 12 -7.86 6.72 0.42
CA LEU A 12 -8.31 6.01 -0.77
C LEU A 12 -9.13 6.91 -1.72
N LYS A 13 -10.01 7.77 -1.18
CA LYS A 13 -10.78 8.71 -2.01
C LYS A 13 -9.89 9.72 -2.70
N SER A 14 -8.92 10.30 -1.99
CA SER A 14 -8.00 11.26 -2.60
C SER A 14 -7.14 10.63 -3.68
N LEU A 15 -6.70 9.38 -3.48
CA LEU A 15 -6.00 8.61 -4.51
C LEU A 15 -6.88 8.45 -5.75
N ILE A 16 -8.11 8.01 -5.57
CA ILE A 16 -9.02 7.74 -6.70
C ILE A 16 -9.36 9.01 -7.44
N TRP A 17 -9.67 10.08 -6.71
CA TRP A 17 -9.97 11.37 -7.30
C TRP A 17 -8.82 11.87 -8.17
N HIS A 18 -7.62 11.99 -7.60
CA HIS A 18 -6.49 12.59 -8.33
C HIS A 18 -5.84 11.68 -9.37
N HIS A 19 -6.05 10.36 -9.29
CA HIS A 19 -5.47 9.45 -10.27
C HIS A 19 -6.47 8.98 -11.34
N PHE A 20 -7.64 8.48 -10.92
CA PHE A 20 -8.61 7.89 -11.84
C PHE A 20 -9.61 8.91 -12.39
N GLU A 21 -10.11 9.82 -11.57
CA GLU A 21 -11.07 10.84 -12.05
C GLU A 21 -10.36 11.91 -12.90
N GLU A 22 -9.23 12.44 -12.42
CA GLU A 22 -8.43 13.41 -13.20
C GLU A 22 -7.72 12.78 -14.41
N GLY A 23 -7.24 11.53 -14.28
CA GLY A 23 -6.55 10.80 -15.36
C GLY A 23 -7.49 10.13 -16.37
N GLY A 24 -8.76 9.92 -16.02
CA GLY A 24 -9.79 9.34 -16.88
C GLY A 24 -9.37 8.02 -17.55
N GLU A 25 -9.61 7.92 -18.86
CA GLU A 25 -9.28 6.74 -19.65
C GLU A 25 -7.77 6.47 -19.74
N ASN A 26 -6.93 7.47 -19.54
CA ASN A 26 -5.47 7.36 -19.64
C ASN A 26 -4.81 6.97 -18.30
N ALA A 27 -5.58 6.92 -17.20
CA ALA A 27 -5.05 6.55 -15.89
C ALA A 27 -4.33 5.18 -15.94
N ALA A 28 -3.16 5.10 -15.32
CA ALA A 28 -2.41 3.85 -15.24
C ALA A 28 -3.14 2.84 -14.33
N PRO A 29 -2.98 1.52 -14.52
CA PRO A 29 -3.48 0.55 -13.55
C PRO A 29 -2.76 0.68 -12.20
N ILE A 30 -3.52 0.64 -11.10
CA ILE A 30 -2.97 0.60 -9.73
C ILE A 30 -3.31 -0.74 -9.09
N HIS A 31 -2.32 -1.36 -8.45
CA HIS A 31 -2.52 -2.51 -7.57
C HIS A 31 -2.23 -2.12 -6.12
N LEU A 32 -3.25 -2.14 -5.26
CA LEU A 32 -3.12 -1.90 -3.83
C LEU A 32 -2.77 -3.19 -3.08
N HIS A 33 -1.63 -3.21 -2.40
CA HIS A 33 -1.25 -4.27 -1.47
C HIS A 33 -1.59 -3.84 -0.05
N LEU A 34 -2.57 -4.52 0.57
CA LEU A 34 -3.17 -4.09 1.84
C LEU A 34 -2.87 -5.12 2.93
N LEU A 35 -2.09 -4.72 3.93
CA LEU A 35 -1.89 -5.51 5.15
C LEU A 35 -3.00 -5.17 6.14
N ALA A 36 -3.88 -6.12 6.44
CA ALA A 36 -5.05 -5.88 7.26
C ALA A 36 -5.41 -7.10 8.12
N ASP A 37 -6.01 -6.85 9.29
CA ASP A 37 -6.69 -7.90 10.03
C ASP A 37 -7.99 -8.32 9.30
N SER A 38 -8.54 -9.46 9.72
CA SER A 38 -9.72 -10.05 9.10
C SER A 38 -10.95 -9.10 9.09
N ALA A 39 -11.15 -8.32 10.14
CA ALA A 39 -12.29 -7.39 10.23
C ALA A 39 -12.12 -6.19 9.29
N THR A 40 -10.91 -5.63 9.22
CA THR A 40 -10.55 -4.50 8.36
C THR A 40 -10.58 -4.91 6.90
N LYS A 41 -10.08 -6.11 6.56
CA LYS A 41 -10.19 -6.69 5.22
C LYS A 41 -11.64 -6.71 4.75
N TYR A 42 -12.53 -7.31 5.55
CA TYR A 42 -13.95 -7.45 5.19
C TYR A 42 -14.60 -6.10 4.84
N ILE A 43 -14.31 -5.07 5.62
CA ILE A 43 -14.85 -3.71 5.40
C ILE A 43 -14.25 -3.08 4.14
N LEU A 44 -12.92 -3.09 4.00
CA LEU A 44 -12.24 -2.43 2.88
C LEU A 44 -12.51 -3.12 1.55
N GLU A 45 -12.61 -4.44 1.54
CA GLU A 45 -12.96 -5.23 0.36
C GLU A 45 -14.35 -4.83 -0.17
N GLY A 46 -15.34 -4.71 0.72
CA GLY A 46 -16.67 -4.22 0.35
C GLY A 46 -16.65 -2.79 -0.22
N ILE A 47 -15.88 -1.88 0.39
CA ILE A 47 -15.75 -0.49 -0.09
C ILE A 47 -15.09 -0.44 -1.46
N LEU A 48 -13.93 -1.09 -1.62
CA LEU A 48 -13.17 -1.07 -2.88
C LEU A 48 -13.94 -1.74 -4.02
N ALA A 49 -14.60 -2.87 -3.74
CA ALA A 49 -15.45 -3.53 -4.73
C ALA A 49 -16.66 -2.68 -5.14
N SER A 50 -17.20 -1.86 -4.22
CA SER A 50 -18.34 -0.98 -4.51
C SER A 50 -18.03 0.13 -5.51
N TRP A 51 -16.76 0.52 -5.63
CA TRP A 51 -16.34 1.63 -6.50
C TRP A 51 -16.23 1.24 -7.98
N ARG A 52 -16.18 -0.05 -8.31
CA ARG A 52 -16.23 -0.58 -9.70
C ARG A 52 -15.19 0.05 -10.66
N ILE A 53 -13.99 0.31 -10.16
CA ILE A 53 -12.89 0.89 -10.96
C ILE A 53 -12.11 -0.23 -11.68
N ASN A 54 -12.25 -0.34 -13.00
CA ASN A 54 -11.65 -1.44 -13.78
C ASN A 54 -10.13 -1.52 -13.70
N LYS A 55 -9.45 -0.38 -13.53
CA LYS A 55 -7.99 -0.27 -13.46
C LYS A 55 -7.43 -0.35 -12.03
N LEU A 56 -8.28 -0.58 -11.04
CA LEU A 56 -7.89 -0.75 -9.64
C LEU A 56 -7.95 -2.23 -9.25
N ARG A 57 -6.79 -2.79 -8.93
CA ARG A 57 -6.66 -4.14 -8.34
C ARG A 57 -6.27 -4.03 -6.89
N PHE A 58 -6.59 -5.04 -6.09
CA PHE A 58 -6.15 -5.09 -4.70
C PHE A 58 -5.87 -6.52 -4.25
N THR A 59 -4.93 -6.68 -3.33
CA THR A 59 -4.61 -7.95 -2.66
C THR A 59 -4.46 -7.70 -1.17
N PHE A 60 -5.16 -8.50 -0.38
CA PHE A 60 -5.07 -8.45 1.08
C PHE A 60 -4.09 -9.49 1.62
N TYR A 61 -3.28 -9.05 2.57
CA TYR A 61 -2.37 -9.89 3.35
C TYR A 61 -2.80 -9.86 4.81
N ALA A 62 -2.85 -11.02 5.45
CA ALA A 62 -3.19 -11.14 6.86
C ALA A 62 -2.12 -10.44 7.73
N ALA A 63 -2.54 -9.53 8.60
CA ALA A 63 -1.63 -8.82 9.50
C ALA A 63 -1.25 -9.65 10.74
N GLU A 64 -2.10 -10.60 11.12
CA GLU A 64 -2.01 -11.40 12.34
C GLU A 64 -0.64 -12.10 12.51
N PRO A 65 -0.04 -12.74 11.48
CA PRO A 65 1.28 -13.36 11.60
C PRO A 65 2.39 -12.34 11.96
N PHE A 66 2.35 -11.16 11.36
CA PHE A 66 3.37 -10.11 11.57
C PHE A 66 3.15 -9.36 12.88
N GLN A 67 1.91 -9.26 13.35
CA GLN A 67 1.59 -8.78 14.69
C GLN A 67 2.14 -9.73 15.76
N ALA A 68 2.02 -11.05 15.57
CA ALA A 68 2.59 -12.04 16.48
C ALA A 68 4.13 -11.95 16.51
N ILE A 69 4.77 -11.86 15.34
CA ILE A 69 6.23 -11.70 15.24
C ILE A 69 6.68 -10.38 15.88
N SER A 70 5.96 -9.28 15.73
CA SER A 70 6.34 -8.01 16.40
C SER A 70 6.03 -7.98 17.90
N GLY A 71 5.34 -8.99 18.44
CA GLY A 71 4.97 -9.08 19.85
C GLY A 71 6.15 -9.16 20.83
N TRP A 72 7.32 -9.64 20.39
CA TRP A 72 8.54 -9.64 21.23
C TRP A 72 9.10 -8.22 21.45
N LEU A 73 8.78 -7.28 20.55
CA LEU A 73 9.28 -5.92 20.63
C LEU A 73 8.48 -5.15 21.69
N ARG A 74 9.02 -5.09 22.90
CA ARG A 74 8.44 -4.38 24.05
C ARG A 74 8.50 -2.87 23.82
N SER A 75 7.51 -2.34 23.11
CA SER A 75 7.26 -0.91 22.97
C SER A 75 5.81 -0.59 23.31
N HIS A 76 5.64 0.47 24.12
CA HIS A 76 4.34 1.06 24.40
C HIS A 76 3.88 2.01 23.29
N HIS A 77 4.78 2.39 22.38
CA HIS A 77 4.47 3.33 21.31
C HIS A 77 3.85 2.61 20.10
N PRO A 78 2.61 2.93 19.69
CA PRO A 78 1.92 2.23 18.59
C PRO A 78 2.68 2.27 17.26
N ALA A 79 3.40 3.36 16.97
CA ALA A 79 4.17 3.47 15.73
C ALA A 79 5.27 2.42 15.62
N THR A 80 5.85 1.95 16.74
CA THR A 80 6.89 0.92 16.73
C THR A 80 6.38 -0.39 16.15
N LYS A 81 5.12 -0.76 16.47
CA LYS A 81 4.51 -1.98 15.93
C LYS A 81 4.25 -1.84 14.43
N ILE A 82 3.73 -0.69 14.00
CA ILE A 82 3.44 -0.41 12.59
C ILE A 82 4.71 -0.35 11.75
N SER A 83 5.73 0.40 12.20
CA SER A 83 7.02 0.52 11.50
C SER A 83 7.71 -0.84 11.37
N THR A 84 7.62 -1.68 12.41
CA THR A 84 8.18 -3.04 12.37
C THR A 84 7.47 -3.91 11.34
N MET A 85 6.14 -3.82 11.22
CA MET A 85 5.40 -4.51 10.16
C MET A 85 5.82 -4.04 8.76
N LYS A 86 6.13 -2.74 8.57
CA LYS A 86 6.63 -2.22 7.30
C LYS A 86 7.93 -2.90 6.84
N MET A 87 8.81 -3.25 7.78
CA MET A 87 10.07 -3.93 7.45
C MET A 87 9.87 -5.34 6.88
N TYR A 88 8.72 -5.97 7.13
CA TYR A 88 8.39 -7.28 6.56
C TYR A 88 7.80 -7.20 5.15
N ALA A 89 7.68 -6.00 4.54
CA ALA A 89 7.14 -5.86 3.18
C ALA A 89 7.78 -6.80 2.14
N PRO A 90 9.11 -7.03 2.12
CA PRO A 90 9.72 -8.00 1.20
C PRO A 90 9.28 -9.45 1.43
N ALA A 91 8.94 -9.82 2.67
CA ALA A 91 8.45 -11.15 3.01
C ALA A 91 6.93 -11.31 2.79
N ILE A 92 6.19 -10.20 2.84
CA ILE A 92 4.75 -10.16 2.59
C ILE A 92 4.46 -10.25 1.08
N LEU A 93 5.26 -9.54 0.27
CA LEU A 93 5.03 -9.42 -1.15
C LEU A 93 5.57 -10.63 -1.92
N ASN A 94 4.85 -11.03 -2.96
CA ASN A 94 5.28 -12.10 -3.84
C ASN A 94 6.54 -11.67 -4.62
N TYR A 95 7.41 -12.63 -4.97
CA TYR A 95 8.63 -12.40 -5.77
C TYR A 95 8.36 -11.79 -7.15
N THR A 96 7.11 -11.77 -7.60
CA THR A 96 6.65 -11.14 -8.83
C THR A 96 6.56 -9.62 -8.76
N VAL A 97 6.64 -9.01 -7.57
CA VAL A 97 6.56 -7.56 -7.39
C VAL A 97 7.97 -6.97 -7.30
N SER A 98 8.37 -6.20 -8.31
CA SER A 98 9.72 -5.62 -8.41
C SER A 98 9.90 -4.27 -7.71
N LYS A 99 8.82 -3.49 -7.59
CA LYS A 99 8.83 -2.16 -6.95
C LYS A 99 7.52 -1.91 -6.24
N ILE A 100 7.58 -1.33 -5.04
CA ILE A 100 6.42 -0.80 -4.33
C ILE A 100 6.72 0.57 -3.72
N ILE A 101 5.69 1.42 -3.67
CA ILE A 101 5.69 2.61 -2.82
C ILE A 101 4.89 2.24 -1.57
N MET A 102 5.51 2.33 -0.40
CA MET A 102 4.82 2.13 0.86
C MET A 102 4.34 3.48 1.38
N MET A 103 3.05 3.58 1.74
CA MET A 103 2.47 4.83 2.21
C MET A 103 1.65 4.58 3.46
N ASP A 104 1.63 5.58 4.35
CA ASP A 104 0.72 5.58 5.48
C ASP A 104 -0.69 6.01 5.05
N THR A 105 -1.69 5.46 5.73
CA THR A 105 -3.11 5.72 5.42
C THR A 105 -3.63 7.04 5.98
N ASP A 106 -2.77 7.82 6.66
CA ASP A 106 -3.05 9.18 7.13
C ASP A 106 -2.50 10.25 6.19
N CYS A 107 -2.00 9.86 5.01
CA CYS A 107 -1.60 10.76 3.94
C CYS A 107 -2.79 11.15 3.04
N LEU A 108 -2.64 12.26 2.33
CA LEU A 108 -3.60 12.77 1.35
C LEU A 108 -2.91 12.97 0.01
N PHE A 109 -3.51 12.46 -1.07
CA PHE A 109 -3.07 12.79 -2.41
C PHE A 109 -3.63 14.15 -2.80
N MET A 110 -2.74 15.02 -3.30
CA MET A 110 -3.09 16.34 -3.85
C MET A 110 -2.84 16.40 -5.37
N THR A 111 -2.33 15.31 -5.93
CA THR A 111 -1.98 15.18 -7.35
C THR A 111 -1.85 13.69 -7.70
N ASP A 112 -1.70 13.40 -8.99
CA ASP A 112 -1.54 12.05 -9.50
C ASP A 112 -0.29 11.35 -8.92
N ILE A 113 -0.49 10.16 -8.35
CA ILE A 113 0.56 9.27 -7.83
C ILE A 113 1.61 8.88 -8.88
N THR A 114 1.28 8.89 -10.17
CA THR A 114 2.24 8.56 -11.24
C THR A 114 3.43 9.50 -11.24
N ARG A 115 3.24 10.78 -10.87
CA ARG A 115 4.33 11.74 -10.71
C ARG A 115 5.35 11.30 -9.67
N LEU A 116 4.86 10.74 -8.56
CA LEU A 116 5.72 10.17 -7.53
C LEU A 116 6.42 8.90 -8.07
N TRP A 117 5.70 8.06 -8.81
CA TRP A 117 6.26 6.87 -9.46
C TRP A 117 7.40 7.20 -10.44
N ASP A 118 7.29 8.29 -11.21
CA ASP A 118 8.32 8.72 -12.15
C ASP A 118 9.63 9.08 -11.45
N HIS A 119 9.58 9.62 -10.23
CA HIS A 119 10.78 9.82 -9.42
C HIS A 119 11.44 8.49 -9.04
N PHE A 120 10.66 7.44 -8.77
CA PHE A 120 11.16 6.10 -8.46
C PHE A 120 11.74 5.35 -9.66
N ASN A 121 11.38 5.73 -10.89
CA ASN A 121 12.03 5.19 -12.08
C ASN A 121 13.52 5.56 -12.15
N ASN A 122 13.91 6.65 -11.49
CA ASN A 122 15.31 7.10 -11.42
C ASN A 122 16.11 6.47 -10.26
N PHE A 123 15.48 5.63 -9.43
CA PHE A 123 16.16 5.01 -8.29
C PHE A 123 17.08 3.89 -8.76
N ARG A 124 18.30 3.83 -8.19
CA ARG A 124 19.24 2.74 -8.44
C ARG A 124 18.77 1.47 -7.73
N SER A 125 19.25 0.30 -8.19
CA SER A 125 18.85 -1.04 -7.74
C SER A 125 18.99 -1.36 -6.24
N LEU A 126 19.54 -0.43 -5.45
CA LEU A 126 19.86 -0.61 -4.02
C LEU A 126 19.47 0.61 -3.16
N GLN A 127 18.54 1.45 -3.62
CA GLN A 127 17.97 2.51 -2.78
C GLN A 127 16.77 1.97 -1.99
N VAL A 128 16.90 2.00 -0.66
CA VAL A 128 15.83 1.71 0.30
C VAL A 128 15.48 3.02 0.99
N GLY A 129 14.27 3.53 0.74
CA GLY A 129 13.65 4.65 1.46
C GLY A 129 12.23 4.25 1.90
N ASP A 130 11.32 5.20 2.10
CA ASP A 130 9.88 4.88 2.29
C ASP A 130 9.23 4.20 1.07
N ALA A 131 9.98 4.01 -0.02
CA ALA A 131 9.69 3.03 -1.05
C ALA A 131 10.67 1.87 -1.00
N VAL A 132 10.13 0.67 -1.16
CA VAL A 132 10.89 -0.58 -1.15
C VAL A 132 10.97 -1.07 -2.59
N SER A 133 12.15 -1.00 -3.20
CA SER A 133 12.43 -1.74 -4.43
C SER A 133 12.87 -3.15 -4.04
N ILE A 134 12.03 -4.15 -4.29
CA ILE A 134 12.39 -5.54 -4.04
C ILE A 134 13.06 -6.07 -5.30
N LYS A 135 14.31 -6.53 -5.18
CA LYS A 135 15.04 -7.12 -6.29
C LYS A 135 14.35 -8.44 -6.69
N GLY A 136 13.42 -8.37 -7.64
CA GLY A 136 12.93 -9.54 -8.34
C GLY A 136 14.11 -10.20 -9.05
N HIS A 137 14.33 -11.49 -8.79
CA HIS A 137 15.28 -12.26 -9.58
C HIS A 137 14.82 -12.22 -11.03
N ASN A 138 15.67 -11.68 -11.90
CA ASN A 138 15.46 -11.63 -13.34
C ASN A 138 15.06 -13.02 -13.84
N TYR A 139 13.84 -13.14 -14.37
CA TYR A 139 13.56 -14.10 -15.42
C TYR A 139 13.04 -13.30 -16.61
N TYR A 140 13.81 -13.39 -17.69
CA TYR A 140 13.48 -12.84 -18.99
C TYR A 140 12.26 -13.56 -19.58
N MET A 141 11.54 -12.81 -20.43
CA MET A 141 10.35 -13.13 -21.25
C MET A 141 9.00 -12.88 -20.59
#